data_AF-A0A9J6ELP1-F1
#
_entry.id   AF-A0A9J6ELP1-F1
#
_cell.length_a   1.000
_cell.length_b   1.000
_cell.length_c   1.000
_cell.angle_alpha   90.00
_cell.angle_beta   90.00
_cell.angle_gamma   90.00
#
_symmetry.space_group_name_H-M   'P 1'
#
loop_
_entity.id
_entity.type
_entity.pdbx_description
1 polymer ?
#
loop_
_entity_poly.entity_id
_entity_poly.type
_entity_poly.pdbx_seq_one_letter_code
_entity_poly.pdbx_strand_id
1 'polypeptide(L)'
;MAWDYDTPTKKGARIHDTAQQHRLSLWNDPLQTTRVGNSVTRDTHLDLTLTLNVRSAEWSCLLETLGSDHHIIQLTVAHTCKPRRIGTAQITEWGSFRGALNVETTIDDIDD
;
A
#
# COMPACT_ATOMS: atom_id res chain seq x y z
N MET A 1 6.44 -17.88 -19.99
CA MET A 1 6.69 -17.41 -18.61
C MET A 1 5.94 -16.11 -18.41
N ALA A 2 5.39 -15.87 -17.22
CA ALA A 2 4.30 -14.90 -17.03
C ALA A 2 4.71 -13.41 -16.90
N TRP A 3 6.00 -13.10 -16.74
CA TRP A 3 6.50 -11.71 -16.58
C TRP A 3 7.92 -11.51 -17.15
N ASP A 4 8.21 -12.08 -18.31
CA ASP A 4 9.45 -11.86 -19.06
C ASP A 4 10.77 -12.17 -18.32
N TYR A 5 10.79 -13.28 -17.60
CA TYR A 5 12.04 -13.93 -17.20
C TYR A 5 12.38 -15.00 -18.25
N ASP A 6 13.58 -14.96 -18.84
CA ASP A 6 14.05 -15.95 -19.82
C ASP A 6 14.32 -17.32 -19.22
N THR A 7 14.59 -17.38 -17.91
CA THR A 7 14.92 -18.62 -17.21
C THR A 7 13.88 -18.93 -16.14
N PRO A 8 13.23 -20.11 -16.17
CA PRO A 8 12.33 -20.53 -15.11
C PRO A 8 13.14 -20.81 -13.84
N THR A 9 13.02 -19.94 -12.85
CA THR A 9 13.65 -20.12 -11.54
C THR A 9 12.69 -20.81 -10.58
N LYS A 10 13.21 -21.59 -9.61
CA LYS A 10 12.38 -22.18 -8.54
C LYS A 10 11.56 -21.12 -7.78
N LYS A 11 12.13 -19.92 -7.61
CA LYS A 11 11.44 -18.77 -7.00
C LYS A 11 10.29 -18.29 -7.88
N GLY A 12 10.53 -18.11 -9.18
CA GLY A 12 9.50 -17.66 -10.14
C GLY A 12 8.34 -18.65 -10.24
N ALA A 13 8.64 -19.95 -10.32
CA ALA A 13 7.61 -21.01 -10.31
C ALA A 13 6.75 -20.96 -9.05
N ARG A 14 7.36 -20.84 -7.87
CA ARG A 14 6.61 -20.70 -6.60
C ARG A 14 5.71 -19.45 -6.57
N ILE A 15 6.20 -18.31 -7.05
CA ILE A 15 5.39 -17.07 -7.12
C ILE A 15 4.20 -17.28 -8.05
N HIS A 16 4.43 -17.87 -9.22
CA HIS A 16 3.40 -18.16 -10.20
C HIS A 16 2.32 -19.09 -9.63
N ASP A 17 2.73 -20.22 -9.05
CA ASP A 17 1.80 -21.21 -8.50
C ASP A 17 1.00 -20.62 -7.33
N THR A 18 1.65 -19.82 -6.48
CA THR A 18 0.98 -19.12 -5.37
C THR A 18 -0.02 -18.09 -5.89
N ALA A 19 0.35 -17.29 -6.89
CA ALA A 19 -0.55 -16.32 -7.51
C ALA A 19 -1.79 -17.01 -8.12
N GLN A 20 -1.60 -18.14 -8.80
CA GLN A 20 -2.70 -18.94 -9.33
C GLN A 20 -3.58 -19.53 -8.23
N GLN A 21 -2.99 -20.14 -7.20
CA GLN A 21 -3.71 -20.72 -6.06
C GLN A 21 -4.60 -19.68 -5.36
N HIS A 22 -4.11 -18.44 -5.22
CA HIS A 22 -4.82 -17.34 -4.59
C HIS A 22 -5.66 -16.50 -5.56
N ARG A 23 -5.76 -16.90 -6.84
CA ARG A 23 -6.54 -16.19 -7.88
C ARG A 23 -6.14 -14.72 -8.03
N LEU A 24 -4.86 -14.43 -7.92
CA LEU A 24 -4.31 -13.10 -8.13
C LEU A 24 -4.19 -12.82 -9.62
N SER A 25 -4.48 -11.58 -10.02
CA SER A 25 -4.26 -11.09 -11.39
C SER A 25 -2.99 -10.27 -11.44
N LEU A 26 -2.12 -10.59 -12.40
CA LEU A 26 -0.86 -9.88 -12.67
C LEU A 26 -1.09 -8.73 -13.66
N TRP A 27 -0.56 -7.56 -13.36
CA TRP A 27 -0.77 -6.34 -14.15
C TRP A 27 0.45 -5.80 -14.89
N ASN A 28 1.63 -6.39 -14.66
CA ASN A 28 2.85 -5.96 -15.32
C ASN A 28 2.75 -6.06 -16.85
N ASP A 29 3.21 -5.01 -17.55
CA ASP A 29 3.55 -5.10 -18.96
C ASP A 29 4.89 -5.86 -19.11
N PRO A 30 4.94 -7.01 -19.79
CA PRO A 30 6.18 -7.75 -20.00
C PRO A 30 7.20 -7.03 -20.89
N LEU A 31 6.81 -5.92 -21.55
CA LEU A 31 7.72 -5.11 -22.36
C LEU A 31 8.37 -3.96 -21.58
N GLN A 32 7.96 -3.73 -20.32
CA GLN A 32 8.44 -2.62 -19.50
C GLN A 32 9.21 -3.13 -18.28
N THR A 33 10.54 -3.07 -18.35
CA THR A 33 11.42 -3.41 -17.25
C THR A 33 11.15 -2.51 -16.05
N THR A 34 11.20 -3.07 -14.84
CA THR A 34 10.96 -2.32 -13.60
C THR A 34 12.25 -1.87 -12.93
N ARG A 35 13.39 -2.42 -13.37
CA ARG A 35 14.71 -2.09 -12.86
C ARG A 35 15.70 -1.90 -14.00
N VAL A 36 16.44 -0.80 -13.95
CA VAL A 36 17.55 -0.48 -14.84
C VAL A 36 18.77 -1.30 -14.41
N GLY A 37 19.36 -1.96 -15.38
CA GLY A 37 20.60 -2.71 -15.24
C GLY A 37 21.82 -1.79 -15.06
N ASN A 38 22.98 -2.41 -15.02
CA ASN A 38 24.27 -1.73 -15.03
C ASN A 38 25.20 -2.42 -16.04
N SER A 39 26.49 -2.08 -16.02
CA SER A 39 27.48 -2.69 -16.93
C SER A 39 27.62 -4.21 -16.80
N VAL A 40 27.09 -4.82 -15.73
CA VAL A 40 27.16 -6.26 -15.43
C VAL A 40 25.82 -6.96 -15.59
N THR A 41 24.71 -6.25 -15.35
CA THR A 41 23.36 -6.82 -15.32
C THR A 41 22.46 -6.10 -16.30
N ARG A 42 21.68 -6.83 -17.09
CA ARG A 42 20.67 -6.24 -17.98
C ARG A 42 19.49 -5.67 -17.19
N ASP A 43 18.64 -4.91 -17.88
CA ASP A 43 17.36 -4.46 -17.35
C ASP A 43 16.47 -5.68 -16.99
N THR A 44 15.67 -5.57 -15.93
CA THR A 44 14.93 -6.71 -15.36
C THR A 44 13.53 -6.35 -14.87
N HIS A 45 12.65 -7.36 -14.84
CA HIS A 45 11.29 -7.30 -14.29
C HIS A 45 11.24 -7.97 -12.91
N LEU A 46 11.64 -7.25 -11.86
CA LEU A 46 11.68 -7.80 -10.49
C LEU A 46 10.47 -7.41 -9.65
N ASP A 47 9.83 -6.29 -9.97
CA ASP A 47 8.70 -5.75 -9.22
C ASP A 47 7.40 -6.24 -9.86
N LEU A 48 6.58 -6.97 -9.09
CA LEU A 48 5.33 -7.56 -9.59
C LEU A 48 4.14 -6.89 -8.94
N THR A 49 3.17 -6.49 -9.76
CA THR A 49 1.89 -5.93 -9.30
C THR A 49 0.78 -6.95 -9.45
N LEU A 50 0.28 -7.41 -8.31
CA LEU A 50 -0.77 -8.42 -8.20
C LEU A 50 -2.01 -7.82 -7.52
N THR A 51 -3.20 -8.17 -7.98
CA THR A 51 -4.46 -7.75 -7.33
C THR A 51 -5.39 -8.92 -7.09
N LEU A 52 -6.29 -8.76 -6.12
CA LEU A 52 -7.37 -9.70 -5.83
C LEU A 52 -8.72 -8.98 -5.93
N ASN A 53 -9.66 -9.53 -6.70
CA ASN A 53 -11.03 -9.03 -6.83
C ASN A 53 -11.14 -7.55 -7.27
N VAL A 54 -10.13 -7.06 -8.01
CA VAL A 54 -10.18 -5.74 -8.63
C VAL A 54 -10.85 -5.85 -9.99
N ARG A 55 -11.92 -5.07 -10.20
CA ARG A 55 -12.69 -5.08 -11.47
C ARG A 55 -11.98 -4.33 -12.59
N SER A 56 -11.33 -3.22 -12.26
CA SER A 56 -10.65 -2.35 -13.21
C SER A 56 -9.45 -1.73 -12.51
N ALA A 57 -8.29 -1.91 -13.11
CA ALA A 57 -7.07 -1.21 -12.74
C ALA A 57 -6.33 -0.76 -14.00
N GLU A 58 -5.58 0.31 -13.87
CA GLU A 58 -4.64 0.78 -14.87
C GLU A 58 -3.24 0.72 -14.25
N TRP A 59 -2.32 0.07 -14.95
CA TRP A 59 -0.94 -0.10 -14.51
C TRP A 59 -0.01 0.61 -15.49
N SER A 60 1.01 1.28 -14.97
CA SER A 60 2.05 1.92 -15.79
C SER A 60 3.39 1.95 -15.08
N CYS A 61 4.46 1.68 -15.81
CA CYS A 61 5.83 2.01 -15.41
C CYS A 61 6.15 3.45 -15.86
N LEU A 62 6.45 4.35 -14.93
CA LEU A 62 6.66 5.77 -15.23
C LEU A 62 8.03 6.08 -15.83
N LEU A 63 8.92 5.08 -15.93
CA LEU A 63 10.31 5.18 -16.44
C LEU A 63 11.21 6.18 -15.70
N GLU A 64 10.71 6.86 -14.66
CA GLU A 64 11.46 7.70 -13.74
C GLU A 64 12.00 6.87 -12.56
N THR A 65 13.24 7.12 -12.13
CA THR A 65 13.89 6.34 -11.06
C THR A 65 14.24 7.12 -9.79
N LEU A 66 14.13 8.46 -9.82
CA LEU A 66 14.49 9.37 -8.73
C LEU A 66 15.90 9.10 -8.14
N GLY A 67 16.84 8.65 -8.97
CA GLY A 67 18.22 8.35 -8.56
C GLY A 67 18.45 6.95 -7.99
N SER A 68 17.45 6.06 -8.03
CA SER A 68 17.60 4.62 -7.78
C SER A 68 17.79 3.83 -9.08
N ASP A 69 17.96 2.51 -8.99
CA ASP A 69 17.93 1.58 -10.12
C ASP A 69 16.52 1.06 -10.44
N HIS A 70 15.48 1.44 -9.68
CA HIS A 70 14.09 1.02 -9.92
C HIS A 70 13.26 2.12 -10.55
N HIS A 71 12.39 1.76 -11.49
CA HIS A 71 11.38 2.65 -12.02
C HIS A 71 10.17 2.73 -11.09
N ILE A 72 9.54 3.91 -11.05
CA ILE A 72 8.28 4.09 -10.30
C ILE A 72 7.16 3.33 -11.01
N ILE A 73 6.46 2.50 -10.24
CA ILE A 73 5.25 1.79 -10.69
C ILE A 73 4.02 2.52 -10.17
N GLN A 74 3.10 2.83 -11.08
CA GLN A 74 1.81 3.43 -10.75
C GLN A 74 0.68 2.43 -11.05
N LEU A 75 -0.24 2.30 -10.09
CA LEU A 75 -1.46 1.50 -10.23
C LEU A 75 -2.67 2.37 -9.81
N THR A 76 -3.56 2.62 -10.76
CA THR A 76 -4.84 3.28 -10.50
C THR A 76 -5.92 2.21 -10.39
N VAL A 77 -6.53 2.08 -9.21
CA VAL A 77 -7.59 1.09 -8.98
C VAL A 77 -8.95 1.78 -8.85
N ALA A 78 -9.90 1.39 -9.71
CA ALA A 78 -11.26 1.85 -9.58
C ALA A 78 -11.90 1.25 -8.32
N HIS A 79 -12.33 2.10 -7.40
CA HIS A 79 -13.04 1.67 -6.20
C HIS A 79 -14.37 2.42 -6.07
N THR A 80 -15.44 1.70 -5.76
CA THR A 80 -16.66 2.32 -5.23
C THR A 80 -16.43 2.60 -3.75
N CYS A 81 -16.27 3.87 -3.40
CA CYS A 81 -16.21 4.30 -2.01
C CYS A 81 -17.50 3.86 -1.32
N LYS A 82 -17.42 2.91 -0.37
CA LYS A 82 -18.55 2.66 0.50
C LYS A 82 -18.74 3.92 1.33
N PRO A 83 -19.98 4.46 1.46
CA PRO A 83 -20.20 5.62 2.31
C PRO A 83 -19.65 5.30 3.69
N ARG A 84 -18.70 6.13 4.15
CA ARG A 84 -18.14 5.99 5.49
C ARG A 84 -19.33 6.09 6.44
N ARG A 85 -19.54 5.05 7.24
CA ARG A 85 -20.56 5.08 8.29
C ARG A 85 -20.06 6.09 9.33
N ILE A 86 -20.49 7.34 9.20
CA ILE A 86 -20.23 8.35 10.23
C ILE A 86 -21.08 7.92 11.42
N GLY A 87 -20.44 7.27 12.38
CA GLY A 87 -21.06 6.97 13.66
C GLY A 87 -21.31 8.25 14.44
N THR A 88 -22.25 8.21 15.36
CA THR A 88 -22.39 9.26 16.37
C THR A 88 -21.24 9.13 17.37
N ALA A 89 -20.36 10.12 17.41
CA ALA A 89 -19.37 10.24 18.47
C ALA A 89 -20.03 10.89 19.68
N GLN A 90 -19.87 10.27 20.86
CA GLN A 90 -20.19 10.93 22.12
C GLN A 90 -19.06 11.91 22.42
N ILE A 91 -19.36 13.21 22.40
CA ILE A 91 -18.43 14.26 22.80
C ILE A 91 -18.78 14.64 24.24
N THR A 92 -17.84 14.44 25.16
CA THR A 92 -18.01 14.88 26.55
C THR A 92 -18.05 16.41 26.60
N GLU A 93 -19.14 16.97 27.12
CA GLU A 93 -19.23 18.39 27.42
C GLU A 93 -18.52 18.65 28.76
N TRP A 94 -17.26 19.09 28.65
CA TRP A 94 -16.38 19.20 29.80
C TRP A 94 -16.80 20.26 30.82
N GLY A 95 -17.56 21.29 30.42
CA GLY A 95 -18.08 22.31 31.33
C GLY A 95 -19.07 21.72 32.34
N SER A 96 -20.07 21.00 31.86
CA SER A 96 -21.08 20.29 32.66
C SER A 96 -20.44 19.19 33.49
N PHE A 97 -19.49 18.45 32.91
CA PHE A 97 -18.74 17.44 33.64
C PHE A 97 -17.98 18.04 34.84
N ARG A 98 -17.29 19.17 34.64
CA ARG A 98 -16.56 19.86 35.71
C ARG A 98 -17.49 20.52 36.73
N GLY A 99 -18.60 21.10 36.29
CA GLY A 99 -19.60 21.68 37.19
C GLY A 99 -20.28 20.64 38.09
N ALA A 100 -20.52 19.43 37.56
CA ALA A 100 -21.10 18.33 38.31
C ALA A 100 -20.14 17.70 39.33
N LEU A 101 -18.82 17.87 39.15
CA LEU A 101 -17.82 17.29 40.03
C LEU A 101 -17.67 18.02 41.37
N ASN A 102 -18.30 19.21 41.55
CA ASN A 102 -18.33 19.99 42.79
C ASN A 102 -17.01 19.95 43.59
N VAL A 103 -15.89 20.01 42.87
CA VAL A 103 -14.56 19.90 43.47
C VAL A 103 -14.26 21.25 44.10
N GLU A 104 -14.38 21.34 45.42
CA GLU A 104 -13.70 22.37 46.19
C GLU A 104 -12.19 22.21 45.94
N THR A 105 -11.66 23.01 45.03
CA THR A 105 -10.22 23.18 44.86
C THR A 105 -9.69 24.04 46.00
N THR A 106 -9.57 23.45 47.19
CA THR A 106 -8.64 23.94 48.19
C THR A 106 -7.25 23.49 47.70
N ILE A 107 -6.53 24.41 47.07
CA ILE A 107 -5.13 24.21 46.73
C ILE A 107 -4.36 24.59 47.99
N ASP A 108 -3.93 23.58 48.74
CA ASP A 108 -2.96 23.80 49.81
C ASP A 108 -1.58 23.92 49.16
N ASP A 109 -0.96 25.09 49.33
CA ASP A 109 0.43 25.30 48.92
C ASP A 109 1.32 24.31 49.71
N ILE A 110 2.24 23.66 49.02
CA ILE A 110 3.31 22.91 49.67
C ILE A 110 4.29 23.94 50.22
N ASP A 111 4.38 24.05 51.54
CA ASP A 111 5.42 24.83 52.21
C ASP A 111 6.82 24.29 51.82
N ASP A 112 7.73 25.21 51.45
CA ASP A 112 9.12 24.96 51.01
C ASP A 112 10.00 24.21 52.04
#